data_AF-A0A7S3SCB4-F1
#
_entry.id   AF-A0A7S3SCB4-F1
#
_cell.length_a   1.000
_cell.length_b   1.000
_cell.length_c   1.000
_cell.angle_alpha   90.00
_cell.angle_beta   90.00
_cell.angle_gamma   90.00
#
_symmetry.space_group_name_H-M   'P 1'
#
loop_
_entity.id
_entity.type
_entity.pdbx_description
1 polymer ?
#
loop_
_entity_poly.entity_id
_entity_poly.type
_entity_poly.pdbx_seq_one_letter_code
_entity_poly.pdbx_strand_id
1 'polypeptide(L)'
;ARTMLRANDFWDKEKGAPLLRRNAEFLPKGEPLPAELADRVAAWPGLCGADAEVDPPLEPSAPDEAADRIFLRDAERTFADEGHRQRMIGLLGRVWPLTKDYHQGLGYIASLLLLLFDEETAFRMLLRIGRDDKYSPGYWHAAPDAYVRDAMVYARLAEEREPEVAALLQQACLVPEAYASKWLIGLCVHVLPFRALFDYVEASLELGRALLEPSRSLLRAFSEPPLGVPRARARLPLPLLPRAPPPHQREAPRLQADRRQPHPGGAAPRPVPVRRRARGGERLVLVAGRGGEGGGARGGAAAGAAGGGGGEARREAAPHPGARGADGGGGERRRDRL
;
A
#
# COMPACT_ATOMS: atom_id res chain seq x y z
N ALA A 1 -13.51 -15.42 12.70
CA ALA A 1 -12.72 -15.18 13.93
C ALA A 1 -13.15 -13.84 14.55
N ARG A 2 -12.93 -13.59 15.86
CA ARG A 2 -13.19 -12.24 16.42
C ARG A 2 -12.17 -11.25 15.83
N THR A 3 -12.64 -10.08 15.42
CA THR A 3 -11.79 -8.97 14.95
C THR A 3 -11.00 -8.38 16.13
N MET A 4 -9.88 -7.69 15.88
CA MET A 4 -9.05 -7.15 16.97
C MET A 4 -9.85 -6.19 17.87
N LEU A 5 -10.61 -5.27 17.28
CA LEU A 5 -11.43 -4.30 18.03
C LEU A 5 -12.49 -4.95 18.94
N ARG A 6 -12.92 -6.18 18.63
CA ARG A 6 -13.93 -6.93 19.41
C ARG A 6 -13.33 -7.78 20.52
N ALA A 7 -12.01 -7.79 20.69
CA ALA A 7 -11.38 -8.44 21.83
C ALA A 7 -11.52 -7.54 23.07
N ASN A 8 -11.93 -8.14 24.19
CA ASN A 8 -12.26 -7.41 25.43
C ASN A 8 -11.06 -6.63 26.00
N ASP A 9 -9.84 -7.09 25.75
CA ASP A 9 -8.58 -6.53 26.24
C ASP A 9 -7.83 -5.69 25.19
N PHE A 10 -8.41 -5.51 24.00
CA PHE A 10 -7.76 -4.80 22.89
C PHE A 10 -7.31 -3.40 23.28
N TRP A 11 -8.21 -2.60 23.85
CA TRP A 11 -7.94 -1.20 24.15
C TRP A 11 -6.92 -1.00 25.28
N ASP A 12 -6.83 -1.97 26.19
CA ASP A 12 -5.82 -1.97 27.24
C ASP A 12 -4.45 -2.32 26.67
N LYS A 13 -4.39 -3.37 25.85
CA LYS A 13 -3.18 -3.82 25.14
C LYS A 13 -2.63 -2.77 24.18
N GLU A 14 -3.50 -2.02 23.50
CA GLU A 14 -3.14 -1.09 22.44
C GLU A 14 -3.16 0.39 22.85
N LYS A 15 -3.22 0.70 24.15
CA LYS A 15 -3.34 2.06 24.68
C LYS A 15 -2.28 3.05 24.13
N GLY A 16 -1.10 2.56 23.75
CA GLY A 16 0.01 3.35 23.20
C GLY A 16 0.20 3.25 21.68
N ALA A 17 -0.60 2.46 20.97
CA ALA A 17 -0.40 2.17 19.56
C ALA A 17 -0.46 3.42 18.68
N PRO A 18 0.57 3.68 17.85
CA PRO A 18 0.57 4.82 16.93
C PRO A 18 -0.63 4.83 15.97
N LEU A 19 -1.13 3.66 15.57
CA LEU A 19 -2.31 3.51 14.71
C LEU A 19 -3.56 4.17 15.31
N LEU A 20 -3.72 4.13 16.64
CA LEU A 20 -4.92 4.63 17.33
C LEU A 20 -4.85 6.12 17.70
N ARG A 21 -3.70 6.79 17.51
CA ARG A 21 -3.51 8.20 17.88
C ARG A 21 -4.49 9.17 17.23
N ARG A 22 -5.05 8.80 16.07
CA ARG A 22 -5.99 9.62 15.29
C ARG A 22 -7.45 9.17 15.42
N ASN A 23 -7.76 8.27 16.36
CA ASN A 23 -9.12 7.79 16.57
C ASN A 23 -10.08 8.91 16.99
N ALA A 24 -9.64 9.81 17.89
CA ALA A 24 -10.46 10.90 18.42
C ALA A 24 -11.87 10.46 18.86
N GLU A 25 -11.94 9.31 19.57
CA GLU A 25 -13.17 8.69 20.08
C GLU A 25 -14.17 8.24 18.99
N PHE A 26 -13.77 8.20 17.72
CA PHE A 26 -14.61 7.73 16.63
C PHE A 26 -14.96 6.24 16.75
N LEU A 27 -13.95 5.39 16.98
CA LEU A 27 -14.15 4.00 17.36
C LEU A 27 -14.37 3.95 18.89
N PRO A 28 -15.51 3.43 19.35
CA PRO A 28 -15.82 3.34 20.76
C PRO A 28 -14.93 2.30 21.46
N LYS A 29 -14.58 2.57 22.71
CA LYS A 29 -13.72 1.70 23.51
C LYS A 29 -14.56 0.71 24.30
N GLY A 30 -14.35 -0.58 24.08
CA GLY A 30 -15.04 -1.64 24.83
C GLY A 30 -16.53 -1.81 24.52
N GLU A 31 -17.07 -1.04 23.57
CA GLU A 31 -18.46 -1.12 23.12
C GLU A 31 -18.52 -1.57 21.64
N PRO A 32 -19.64 -2.18 21.22
CA PRO A 32 -19.89 -2.44 19.80
C PRO A 32 -19.84 -1.14 18.97
N LEU A 33 -19.45 -1.25 17.70
CA LEU A 33 -19.58 -0.13 16.77
C LEU A 33 -21.05 0.33 16.69
N PRO A 34 -21.32 1.64 16.59
CA PRO A 34 -22.67 2.13 16.29
C PRO A 34 -23.21 1.46 15.03
N ALA A 35 -24.51 1.10 15.01
CA ALA A 35 -25.11 0.31 13.93
C ALA A 35 -24.80 0.85 12.53
N GLU A 36 -24.96 2.16 12.32
CA GLU A 36 -24.65 2.80 11.03
C GLU A 36 -23.18 2.63 10.60
N LEU A 37 -22.24 2.70 11.56
CA LEU A 37 -20.82 2.51 11.27
C LEU A 37 -20.51 1.02 11.03
N ALA A 38 -21.15 0.13 11.79
CA ALA A 38 -21.00 -1.31 11.61
C ALA A 38 -21.48 -1.74 10.21
N ASP A 39 -22.63 -1.24 9.76
CA ASP A 39 -23.21 -1.54 8.45
C ASP A 39 -22.30 -1.05 7.32
N ARG A 40 -21.77 0.17 7.46
CA ARG A 40 -20.78 0.73 6.52
C ARG A 40 -19.54 -0.14 6.41
N VAL A 41 -18.91 -0.46 7.53
CA VAL A 41 -17.70 -1.29 7.58
C VAL A 41 -17.96 -2.68 7.01
N ALA A 42 -19.13 -3.27 7.32
CA ALA A 42 -19.52 -4.58 6.80
C ALA A 42 -19.64 -4.61 5.27
N ALA A 43 -19.90 -3.46 4.61
CA ALA A 43 -19.99 -3.37 3.16
C ALA A 43 -18.63 -3.25 2.46
N TRP A 44 -17.54 -2.96 3.17
CA TRP A 44 -16.23 -2.71 2.55
C TRP A 44 -15.69 -3.87 1.70
N PRO A 45 -15.78 -5.15 2.14
CA PRO A 45 -15.38 -6.27 1.28
C PRO A 45 -16.12 -6.27 -0.06
N GLY A 46 -17.42 -5.99 -0.06
CA GLY A 46 -18.25 -5.87 -1.27
C GLY A 46 -17.84 -4.72 -2.18
N LEU A 47 -17.41 -3.58 -1.62
CA LEU A 47 -16.94 -2.43 -2.41
C LEU A 47 -15.71 -2.77 -3.26
N CYS A 48 -14.82 -3.62 -2.76
CA CYS A 48 -13.65 -4.09 -3.50
C CYS A 48 -13.78 -5.47 -4.14
N GLY A 49 -14.98 -6.08 -4.08
CA GLY A 49 -15.24 -7.39 -4.67
C GLY A 49 -14.60 -8.56 -3.92
N ALA A 50 -14.16 -8.37 -2.68
CA ALA A 50 -13.61 -9.43 -1.82
C ALA A 50 -14.66 -10.45 -1.34
N ASP A 51 -15.95 -10.14 -1.51
CA ASP A 51 -17.08 -11.04 -1.27
C ASP A 51 -17.41 -11.94 -2.47
N ALA A 52 -16.81 -11.68 -3.64
CA ALA A 52 -17.03 -12.45 -4.86
C ALA A 52 -16.31 -13.81 -4.82
N GLU A 53 -16.45 -14.60 -5.89
CA GLU A 53 -15.82 -15.93 -6.02
C GLU A 53 -14.35 -15.97 -5.60
N VAL A 54 -13.94 -17.15 -5.13
CA VAL A 54 -12.60 -17.44 -4.62
C VAL A 54 -11.54 -16.95 -5.60
N ASP A 55 -10.71 -16.02 -5.13
CA ASP A 55 -9.56 -15.55 -5.89
C ASP A 55 -8.66 -16.73 -6.27
N PRO A 56 -8.09 -16.73 -7.50
CA PRO A 56 -7.16 -17.78 -7.89
C PRO A 56 -6.01 -17.83 -6.88
N PRO A 57 -5.59 -19.04 -6.46
CA PRO A 57 -4.56 -19.19 -5.45
C PRO A 57 -3.30 -18.44 -5.88
N LEU A 58 -2.60 -17.87 -4.90
CA LEU A 58 -1.27 -17.33 -5.12
C LEU A 58 -0.28 -18.48 -5.20
N GLU A 59 0.66 -18.39 -6.14
CA GLU A 59 1.80 -19.30 -6.18
C GLU A 59 2.59 -19.18 -4.87
N PRO A 60 2.77 -20.26 -4.09
CA PRO A 60 3.44 -20.19 -2.80
C PRO A 60 4.81 -19.53 -2.89
N SER A 61 5.06 -18.55 -2.03
CA SER A 61 6.33 -17.85 -1.92
C SER A 61 6.51 -17.43 -0.47
N ALA A 62 7.58 -17.89 0.16
CA ALA A 62 7.92 -17.43 1.51
C ALA A 62 8.59 -16.04 1.42
N PRO A 63 8.34 -15.13 2.38
CA PRO A 63 9.20 -13.97 2.58
C PRO A 63 10.63 -14.42 2.89
N ASP A 64 11.60 -13.64 2.44
CA ASP A 64 12.99 -13.83 2.85
C ASP A 64 13.27 -13.15 4.20
N GLU A 65 14.46 -13.38 4.76
CA GLU A 65 14.83 -12.78 6.05
C GLU A 65 14.80 -11.25 6.03
N ALA A 66 15.01 -10.61 4.88
CA ALA A 66 14.95 -9.16 4.77
C ALA A 66 13.51 -8.66 4.87
N ALA A 67 12.58 -9.29 4.15
CA ALA A 67 11.16 -9.03 4.23
C ALA A 67 10.63 -9.27 5.65
N ASP A 68 11.01 -10.37 6.30
CA ASP A 68 10.59 -10.67 7.68
C ASP A 68 11.03 -9.59 8.67
N ARG A 69 12.29 -9.11 8.56
CA ARG A 69 12.78 -7.99 9.40
C ARG A 69 12.00 -6.70 9.14
N ILE A 70 11.59 -6.46 7.89
CA ILE A 70 10.79 -5.28 7.54
C ILE A 70 9.38 -5.40 8.12
N PHE A 71 8.73 -6.56 8.01
CA PHE A 71 7.40 -6.81 8.57
C PHE A 71 7.40 -6.65 10.09
N LEU A 72 8.40 -7.22 10.77
CA LEU A 72 8.56 -7.07 12.22
C LEU A 72 8.65 -5.59 12.63
N ARG A 73 9.57 -4.84 12.00
CA ARG A 73 9.73 -3.41 12.29
C ARG A 73 8.45 -2.62 12.02
N ASP A 74 7.69 -2.97 11.00
CA ASP A 74 6.44 -2.27 10.71
C ASP A 74 5.33 -2.60 11.71
N ALA A 75 5.25 -3.85 12.13
CA ALA A 75 4.34 -4.29 13.18
C ALA A 75 4.65 -3.60 14.52
N GLU A 76 5.92 -3.51 14.94
CA GLU A 76 6.36 -2.81 16.16
C GLU A 76 6.00 -1.32 16.17
N ARG A 77 6.00 -0.68 14.98
CA ARG A 77 5.61 0.72 14.82
C ARG A 77 4.09 0.92 14.81
N THR A 78 3.33 -0.15 14.70
CA THR A 78 1.88 -0.12 14.47
C THR A 78 1.10 -0.55 15.70
N PHE A 79 1.46 -1.70 16.29
CA PHE A 79 0.79 -2.32 17.43
C PHE A 79 1.72 -2.42 18.64
N ALA A 80 1.15 -2.23 19.83
CA ALA A 80 1.86 -2.38 21.09
C ALA A 80 1.90 -3.84 21.56
N ASP A 81 0.84 -4.63 21.33
CA ASP A 81 0.78 -6.04 21.72
C ASP A 81 1.54 -6.95 20.76
N GLU A 82 2.31 -7.89 21.30
CA GLU A 82 3.08 -8.84 20.50
C GLU A 82 2.18 -9.79 19.69
N GLY A 83 1.06 -10.24 20.25
CA GLY A 83 0.11 -11.08 19.54
C GLY A 83 -0.50 -10.36 18.32
N HIS A 84 -0.86 -9.09 18.45
CA HIS A 84 -1.34 -8.30 17.31
C HIS A 84 -0.26 -8.06 16.26
N ARG A 85 1.00 -7.86 16.68
CA ARG A 85 2.14 -7.79 15.75
C ARG A 85 2.29 -9.08 14.95
N GLN A 86 2.24 -10.24 15.60
CA GLN A 86 2.35 -11.53 14.93
C GLN A 86 1.22 -11.78 13.94
N ARG A 87 -0.01 -11.33 14.25
CA ARG A 87 -1.14 -11.40 13.31
C ARG A 87 -0.91 -10.53 12.08
N MET A 88 -0.35 -9.32 12.25
CA MET A 88 0.03 -8.46 11.13
C MET A 88 1.13 -9.07 10.28
N ILE A 89 2.20 -9.60 10.90
CA ILE A 89 3.30 -10.27 10.20
C ILE A 89 2.77 -11.48 9.41
N GLY A 90 1.92 -12.30 10.02
CA GLY A 90 1.28 -13.44 9.35
C GLY A 90 0.44 -13.02 8.15
N LEU A 91 -0.35 -11.95 8.27
CA LEU A 91 -1.12 -11.41 7.14
C LEU A 91 -0.20 -10.90 6.01
N LEU A 92 0.86 -10.16 6.34
CA LEU A 92 1.82 -9.67 5.35
C LEU A 92 2.55 -10.83 4.65
N GLY A 93 2.94 -11.87 5.38
CA GLY A 93 3.53 -13.08 4.83
C GLY A 93 2.58 -13.82 3.89
N ARG A 94 1.26 -13.82 4.16
CA ARG A 94 0.25 -14.37 3.23
C ARG A 94 0.10 -13.54 1.96
N VAL A 95 0.26 -12.22 2.03
CA VAL A 95 0.19 -11.31 0.88
C VAL A 95 1.48 -11.31 0.07
N TRP A 96 2.63 -11.59 0.68
CA TRP A 96 3.94 -11.58 0.03
C TRP A 96 4.01 -12.27 -1.34
N PRO A 97 3.42 -13.46 -1.56
CA PRO A 97 3.39 -14.07 -2.89
C PRO A 97 2.85 -13.20 -4.03
N LEU A 98 2.01 -12.21 -3.71
CA LEU A 98 1.43 -11.27 -4.67
C LEU A 98 2.46 -10.27 -5.19
N THR A 99 3.26 -9.69 -4.28
CA THR A 99 4.15 -8.57 -4.59
C THR A 99 5.60 -9.00 -4.74
N LYS A 100 6.03 -10.00 -3.95
CA LYS A 100 7.44 -10.41 -3.77
C LYS A 100 8.37 -9.23 -3.49
N ASP A 101 7.79 -8.19 -2.91
CA ASP A 101 8.39 -6.90 -2.62
C ASP A 101 7.49 -6.20 -1.59
N TYR A 102 7.99 -5.12 -0.97
CA TYR A 102 7.26 -4.46 0.11
C TYR A 102 7.42 -2.94 0.11
N HIS A 103 6.28 -2.27 0.23
CA HIS A 103 6.17 -0.87 0.57
C HIS A 103 5.43 -0.71 1.90
N GLN A 104 5.89 0.18 2.77
CA GLN A 104 5.33 0.40 4.11
C GLN A 104 3.82 0.77 4.10
N GLY A 105 3.35 1.34 2.98
CA GLY A 105 1.92 1.63 2.79
C GLY A 105 1.02 0.39 2.88
N LEU A 106 1.52 -0.80 2.49
CA LEU A 106 0.79 -2.06 2.66
C LEU A 106 0.55 -2.37 4.15
N GLY A 107 1.56 -2.20 5.00
CA GLY A 107 1.42 -2.41 6.44
C GLY A 107 0.36 -1.51 7.08
N TYR A 108 0.25 -0.26 6.60
CA TYR A 108 -0.77 0.67 7.06
C TYR A 108 -2.19 0.19 6.72
N ILE A 109 -2.42 -0.26 5.48
CA ILE A 109 -3.73 -0.79 5.08
C ILE A 109 -4.03 -2.09 5.83
N ALA A 110 -3.08 -3.01 5.87
CA ALA A 110 -3.22 -4.30 6.53
C ALA A 110 -3.61 -4.15 8.01
N SER A 111 -2.96 -3.22 8.72
CA SER A 111 -3.26 -2.97 10.13
C SER A 111 -4.66 -2.38 10.35
N LEU A 112 -5.10 -1.42 9.51
CA LEU A 112 -6.48 -0.91 9.56
C LEU A 112 -7.49 -2.03 9.31
N LEU A 113 -7.26 -2.89 8.33
CA LEU A 113 -8.16 -4.00 8.04
C LEU A 113 -8.21 -5.02 9.19
N LEU A 114 -7.09 -5.33 9.84
CA LEU A 114 -7.04 -6.23 11.00
C LEU A 114 -7.77 -5.68 12.23
N LEU A 115 -7.89 -4.35 12.36
CA LEU A 115 -8.76 -3.75 13.38
C LEU A 115 -10.22 -4.15 13.15
N LEU A 116 -10.67 -4.10 11.90
CA LEU A 116 -12.09 -4.13 11.52
C LEU A 116 -12.60 -5.51 11.10
N PHE A 117 -11.72 -6.38 10.61
CA PHE A 117 -12.08 -7.66 9.99
C PHE A 117 -11.26 -8.81 10.57
N ASP A 118 -11.67 -10.04 10.27
CA ASP A 118 -10.79 -11.19 10.48
C ASP A 118 -9.70 -11.27 9.41
N GLU A 119 -8.69 -12.09 9.68
CA GLU A 119 -7.51 -12.23 8.82
C GLU A 119 -7.84 -12.71 7.41
N GLU A 120 -8.86 -13.55 7.25
CA GLU A 120 -9.24 -14.09 5.96
C GLU A 120 -9.91 -13.01 5.10
N THR A 121 -10.83 -12.25 5.68
CA THR A 121 -11.47 -11.12 5.01
C THR A 121 -10.43 -10.04 4.67
N ALA A 122 -9.55 -9.68 5.62
CA ALA A 122 -8.49 -8.72 5.39
C ALA A 122 -7.54 -9.17 4.26
N PHE A 123 -7.16 -10.46 4.25
CA PHE A 123 -6.34 -11.03 3.18
C PHE A 123 -7.00 -10.92 1.82
N ARG A 124 -8.28 -11.29 1.68
CA ARG A 124 -9.01 -11.19 0.41
C ARG A 124 -9.12 -9.74 -0.07
N MET A 125 -9.39 -8.81 0.84
CA MET A 125 -9.43 -7.38 0.50
C MET A 125 -8.08 -6.89 -0.02
N LEU A 126 -6.96 -7.22 0.65
CA LEU A 126 -5.63 -6.86 0.17
C LEU A 126 -5.31 -7.52 -1.17
N LEU A 127 -5.71 -8.77 -1.36
CA LEU A 127 -5.52 -9.50 -2.61
C LEU A 127 -6.26 -8.83 -3.78
N ARG A 128 -7.51 -8.43 -3.57
CA ARG A 128 -8.31 -7.72 -4.57
C ARG A 128 -7.73 -6.35 -4.89
N ILE A 129 -7.38 -5.58 -3.86
CA ILE A 129 -6.76 -4.25 -4.04
C ILE A 129 -5.43 -4.37 -4.81
N GLY A 130 -4.60 -5.37 -4.50
CA GLY A 130 -3.30 -5.52 -5.13
C GLY A 130 -3.32 -6.11 -6.55
N ARG A 131 -4.40 -6.81 -6.94
CA ARG A 131 -4.53 -7.45 -8.26
C ARG A 131 -5.39 -6.69 -9.26
N ASP A 132 -6.48 -6.07 -8.78
CA ASP A 132 -7.46 -5.47 -9.68
C ASP A 132 -6.90 -4.18 -10.28
N ASP A 133 -6.96 -4.09 -11.60
CA ASP A 133 -6.55 -2.92 -12.37
C ASP A 133 -7.24 -1.65 -11.89
N LYS A 134 -8.39 -1.74 -11.21
CA LYS A 134 -9.06 -0.61 -10.57
C LYS A 134 -8.17 0.15 -9.57
N TYR A 135 -7.31 -0.50 -8.79
CA TYR A 135 -6.62 0.13 -7.64
C TYR A 135 -5.13 0.41 -7.84
N SER A 136 -4.56 0.07 -9.01
CA SER A 136 -3.13 0.13 -9.36
C SER A 136 -2.27 -1.00 -8.81
N PRO A 137 -2.25 -2.15 -9.51
CA PRO A 137 -1.29 -3.21 -9.25
C PRO A 137 0.16 -2.71 -9.23
N GLY A 138 0.97 -3.26 -8.32
CA GLY A 138 2.38 -2.89 -8.15
C GLY A 138 2.63 -1.68 -7.23
N TYR A 139 1.58 -1.06 -6.65
CA TYR A 139 1.73 0.03 -5.68
C TYR A 139 2.53 -0.34 -4.42
N TRP A 140 2.60 -1.62 -4.09
CA TRP A 140 3.27 -2.12 -2.89
C TRP A 140 4.68 -2.64 -3.14
N HIS A 141 5.25 -2.35 -4.31
CA HIS A 141 6.67 -2.57 -4.58
C HIS A 141 7.52 -1.46 -3.93
N ALA A 142 8.77 -1.76 -3.63
CA ALA A 142 9.72 -0.79 -3.07
C ALA A 142 9.99 0.38 -4.02
N ALA A 143 9.94 0.12 -5.33
CA ALA A 143 10.00 1.13 -6.40
C ALA A 143 8.73 1.05 -7.28
N PRO A 144 7.61 1.65 -6.85
CA PRO A 144 6.32 1.42 -7.50
C PRO A 144 6.11 2.38 -8.69
N ASP A 145 6.43 1.94 -9.91
CA ASP A 145 6.27 2.73 -11.15
C ASP A 145 4.83 3.27 -11.34
N ALA A 146 3.83 2.44 -11.01
CA ALA A 146 2.43 2.83 -11.09
C ALA A 146 2.11 4.00 -10.16
N TYR A 147 2.72 4.02 -8.97
CA TYR A 147 2.57 5.12 -8.02
C TYR A 147 3.25 6.38 -8.51
N VAL A 148 4.47 6.28 -9.05
CA VAL A 148 5.18 7.45 -9.60
C VAL A 148 4.34 8.11 -10.69
N ARG A 149 3.79 7.31 -11.61
CA ARG A 149 2.84 7.80 -12.63
C ARG A 149 1.64 8.50 -12.01
N ASP A 150 0.96 7.86 -11.06
CA ASP A 150 -0.27 8.38 -10.49
C ASP A 150 -0.01 9.63 -9.60
N ALA A 151 1.15 9.73 -8.97
CA ALA A 151 1.61 10.93 -8.26
C ALA A 151 1.84 12.10 -9.23
N MET A 152 2.43 11.85 -10.40
CA MET A 152 2.59 12.87 -11.45
C MET A 152 1.24 13.32 -12.03
N VAL A 153 0.31 12.39 -12.25
CA VAL A 153 -1.07 12.72 -12.66
C VAL A 153 -1.74 13.60 -11.62
N TYR A 154 -1.59 13.26 -10.33
CA TYR A 154 -2.13 14.05 -9.24
C TYR A 154 -1.54 15.46 -9.19
N ALA A 155 -0.22 15.59 -9.39
CA ALA A 155 0.44 16.89 -9.46
C ALA A 155 -0.06 17.72 -10.65
N ARG A 156 -0.27 17.10 -11.81
CA ARG A 156 -0.83 17.78 -12.97
C ARG A 156 -2.26 18.27 -12.73
N LEU A 157 -3.10 17.45 -12.10
CA LEU A 157 -4.45 17.85 -11.69
C LEU A 157 -4.40 19.03 -10.70
N ALA A 158 -3.43 19.04 -9.79
CA ALA A 158 -3.21 20.16 -8.87
C ALA A 158 -2.82 21.45 -9.62
N GLU A 159 -1.94 21.39 -10.60
CA GLU A 159 -1.59 22.56 -11.44
C GLU A 159 -2.80 23.13 -12.17
N GLU A 160 -3.67 22.26 -12.70
CA GLU A 160 -4.82 22.67 -13.51
C GLU A 160 -5.99 23.21 -12.67
N ARG A 161 -6.16 22.72 -11.44
CA ARG A 161 -7.36 23.00 -10.61
C ARG A 161 -7.06 23.80 -9.35
N GLU A 162 -5.84 23.71 -8.83
CA GLU A 162 -5.36 24.34 -7.59
C GLU A 162 -3.99 25.02 -7.79
N PRO A 163 -3.86 25.94 -8.77
CA PRO A 163 -2.56 26.47 -9.20
C PRO A 163 -1.78 27.15 -8.08
N GLU A 164 -2.45 27.77 -7.11
CA GLU A 164 -1.82 28.38 -5.94
C GLU A 164 -1.12 27.35 -5.06
N VAL A 165 -1.77 26.21 -4.80
CA VAL A 165 -1.18 25.11 -4.01
C VAL A 165 -0.05 24.45 -4.76
N ALA A 166 -0.21 24.23 -6.06
CA ALA A 166 0.84 23.68 -6.90
C ALA A 166 2.09 24.58 -6.90
N ALA A 167 1.92 25.90 -6.98
CA ALA A 167 3.02 26.86 -6.89
C ALA A 167 3.74 26.80 -5.54
N LEU A 168 3.01 26.67 -4.42
CA LEU A 168 3.61 26.51 -3.09
C LEU A 168 4.44 25.23 -2.97
N LEU A 169 3.93 24.11 -3.49
CA LEU A 169 4.66 22.84 -3.49
C LEU A 169 5.94 22.92 -4.34
N GLN A 170 5.86 23.56 -5.51
CA GLN A 170 7.02 23.78 -6.38
C GLN A 170 8.06 24.70 -5.72
N GLN A 171 7.63 25.80 -5.09
CA GLN A 171 8.53 26.71 -4.34
C GLN A 171 9.21 26.02 -3.17
N ALA A 172 8.53 25.08 -2.52
CA ALA A 172 9.08 24.26 -1.45
C ALA A 172 9.97 23.11 -1.96
N CYS A 173 10.19 23.01 -3.28
CA CYS A 173 10.93 21.92 -3.93
C CYS A 173 10.40 20.52 -3.57
N LEU A 174 9.09 20.40 -3.36
CA LEU A 174 8.44 19.12 -3.02
C LEU A 174 8.05 18.38 -4.30
N VAL A 175 8.69 17.24 -4.52
CA VAL A 175 8.31 16.33 -5.60
C VAL A 175 7.00 15.61 -5.24
N PRO A 176 6.11 15.31 -6.21
CA PRO A 176 4.83 14.64 -5.98
C PRO A 176 4.93 13.37 -5.14
N GLU A 177 5.99 12.60 -5.38
CA GLU A 177 6.27 11.34 -4.74
C GLU A 177 6.57 11.50 -3.23
N ALA A 178 7.01 12.67 -2.80
CA ALA A 178 7.34 12.93 -1.40
C ALA A 178 6.07 13.09 -0.53
N TYR A 179 5.00 13.69 -1.07
CA TYR A 179 3.77 13.94 -0.31
C TYR A 179 2.63 12.96 -0.62
N ALA A 180 2.57 12.41 -1.84
CA ALA A 180 1.46 11.55 -2.26
C ALA A 180 1.53 10.12 -1.68
N SER A 181 2.70 9.64 -1.27
CA SER A 181 2.92 8.23 -0.85
C SER A 181 2.01 7.81 0.28
N LYS A 182 1.85 8.67 1.29
CA LYS A 182 0.97 8.42 2.44
C LYS A 182 -0.52 8.51 2.08
N TRP A 183 -0.86 9.20 1.00
CA TRP A 183 -2.26 9.40 0.58
C TRP A 183 -2.74 8.29 -0.34
N LEU A 184 -1.89 7.91 -1.30
CA LEU A 184 -2.23 6.97 -2.36
C LEU A 184 -1.85 5.54 -1.99
N ILE A 185 -0.61 5.29 -1.53
CA ILE A 185 -0.16 3.93 -1.19
C ILE A 185 -0.68 3.50 0.19
N GLY A 186 -0.64 4.42 1.16
CA GLY A 186 -1.07 4.17 2.54
C GLY A 186 -2.53 4.49 2.85
N LEU A 187 -3.34 4.83 1.84
CA LEU A 187 -4.75 5.23 1.94
C LEU A 187 -5.06 6.20 3.10
N CYS A 188 -4.17 7.16 3.35
CA CYS A 188 -4.30 8.16 4.41
C CYS A 188 -4.38 7.63 5.86
N VAL A 189 -4.09 6.34 6.13
CA VAL A 189 -4.23 5.72 7.47
C VAL A 189 -3.47 6.50 8.56
N HIS A 190 -2.27 6.99 8.25
CA HIS A 190 -1.47 7.82 9.16
C HIS A 190 -1.53 9.33 8.84
N VAL A 191 -2.60 9.78 8.20
CA VAL A 191 -2.78 11.19 7.83
C VAL A 191 -4.08 11.71 8.40
N LEU A 192 -5.20 11.06 8.07
CA LEU A 192 -6.54 11.53 8.40
C LEU A 192 -7.01 11.08 9.80
N PRO A 193 -7.86 11.87 10.48
CA PRO A 193 -8.63 11.38 11.63
C PRO A 193 -9.58 10.26 11.20
N PHE A 194 -9.88 9.32 12.08
CA PHE A 194 -10.61 8.09 11.72
C PHE A 194 -11.93 8.35 11.01
N ARG A 195 -12.67 9.39 11.43
CA ARG A 195 -13.90 9.80 10.76
C ARG A 195 -13.71 10.08 9.26
N ALA A 196 -12.72 10.89 8.91
CA ALA A 196 -12.42 11.22 7.51
C ALA A 196 -11.70 10.07 6.80
N LEU A 197 -10.90 9.30 7.54
CA LEU A 197 -10.22 8.12 7.02
C LEU A 197 -11.21 7.08 6.50
N PHE A 198 -12.29 6.81 7.23
CA PHE A 198 -13.28 5.80 6.83
C PHE A 198 -14.01 6.25 5.56
N ASP A 199 -14.40 7.52 5.48
CA ASP A 199 -15.00 8.09 4.26
C ASP A 199 -14.02 7.98 3.06
N TYR A 200 -12.74 8.26 3.29
CA TYR A 200 -11.71 8.17 2.25
C TYR A 200 -11.44 6.72 1.81
N VAL A 201 -11.36 5.77 2.75
CA VAL A 201 -11.13 4.36 2.44
C VAL A 201 -12.33 3.79 1.69
N GLU A 202 -13.56 4.09 2.09
CA GLU A 202 -14.77 3.69 1.35
C GLU A 202 -14.74 4.20 -0.09
N ALA A 203 -14.47 5.49 -0.28
CA ALA A 203 -14.33 6.06 -1.61
C ALA A 203 -13.17 5.42 -2.41
N SER A 204 -12.07 5.08 -1.74
CA SER A 204 -10.94 4.37 -2.35
C SER A 204 -11.33 2.97 -2.81
N LEU A 205 -12.06 2.23 -1.98
CA LEU A 205 -12.58 0.90 -2.32
C LEU A 205 -13.62 0.98 -3.44
N GLU A 206 -14.45 2.02 -3.49
CA GLU A 206 -15.47 2.19 -4.51
C GLU A 206 -14.90 2.65 -5.86
N LEU A 207 -13.93 3.57 -5.86
CA LEU A 207 -13.46 4.26 -7.07
C LEU A 207 -12.10 3.80 -7.59
N GLY A 208 -11.24 3.26 -6.71
CA GLY A 208 -9.85 2.96 -7.05
C GLY A 208 -9.10 4.19 -7.57
N ARG A 209 -8.38 4.05 -8.69
CA ARG A 209 -7.64 5.14 -9.34
C ARG A 209 -8.50 6.36 -9.68
N ALA A 210 -9.80 6.19 -9.90
CA ALA A 210 -10.69 7.32 -10.18
C ALA A 210 -10.81 8.29 -8.99
N LEU A 211 -10.36 7.88 -7.78
CA LEU A 211 -10.28 8.75 -6.61
C LEU A 211 -9.27 9.90 -6.76
N LEU A 212 -8.30 9.83 -7.66
CA LEU A 212 -7.28 10.88 -7.84
C LEU A 212 -7.89 12.27 -8.11
N GLU A 213 -9.00 12.32 -8.86
CA GLU A 213 -9.71 13.58 -9.14
C GLU A 213 -10.40 14.16 -7.88
N PRO A 214 -11.31 13.44 -7.18
CA PRO A 214 -11.99 13.97 -6.01
C PRO A 214 -11.06 14.17 -4.80
N SER A 215 -9.96 13.40 -4.72
CA SER A 215 -8.96 13.53 -3.65
C SER A 215 -8.10 14.80 -3.75
N ARG A 216 -8.24 15.64 -4.78
CA ARG A 216 -7.64 16.99 -4.81
C ARG A 216 -8.08 17.87 -3.65
N SER A 217 -9.25 17.61 -3.08
CA SER A 217 -9.75 18.29 -1.87
C SER A 217 -8.80 18.12 -0.67
N LEU A 218 -7.98 17.06 -0.65
CA LEU A 218 -6.91 16.89 0.33
C LEU A 218 -5.89 18.03 0.23
N LEU A 219 -5.46 18.40 -0.97
CA LEU A 219 -4.48 19.48 -1.17
C LEU A 219 -4.99 20.80 -0.61
N ARG A 220 -6.24 21.16 -0.91
CA ARG A 220 -6.88 22.36 -0.33
C ARG A 220 -6.93 22.31 1.19
N ALA A 221 -7.37 21.18 1.74
CA ALA A 221 -7.48 21.01 3.19
C ALA A 221 -6.12 21.11 3.90
N PHE A 222 -5.01 20.79 3.22
CA PHE A 222 -3.65 20.94 3.74
C PHE A 222 -3.00 22.29 3.42
N SER A 223 -3.51 23.05 2.45
CA SER A 223 -2.97 24.36 2.06
C SER A 223 -3.59 25.53 2.82
N GLU A 224 -4.79 25.36 3.40
CA GLU A 224 -5.40 26.42 4.21
C GLU A 224 -4.59 26.66 5.51
N PRO A 225 -4.14 27.90 5.80
CA PRO A 225 -3.53 28.20 7.09
C PRO A 225 -4.54 27.94 8.21
N PRO A 226 -4.09 27.46 9.39
CA PRO A 226 -4.98 27.08 10.48
C PRO A 226 -5.65 28.32 11.07
N LEU A 227 -6.77 28.74 10.50
CA LEU A 227 -7.65 29.74 11.11
C LEU A 227 -8.39 29.06 12.26
N GLY A 228 -7.76 29.06 13.44
CA GLY A 228 -8.44 29.06 14.75
C GLY A 228 -9.38 27.90 15.13
N VAL A 229 -9.52 26.84 14.34
CA VAL A 229 -10.43 25.71 14.65
C VAL A 229 -9.64 24.49 15.17
N PRO A 230 -10.00 23.90 16.33
CA PRO A 230 -9.37 22.68 16.84
C PRO A 230 -9.46 21.54 15.81
N ARG A 231 -8.32 20.87 15.57
CA ARG A 231 -8.04 19.79 14.59
C ARG A 231 -8.99 18.58 14.56
N ALA A 232 -10.08 18.56 15.32
CA ALA A 232 -10.96 17.41 15.49
C ALA A 232 -12.21 17.39 14.58
N ARG A 233 -12.42 18.39 13.70
CA ARG A 233 -13.68 18.49 12.93
C ARG A 233 -13.57 18.84 11.45
N ALA A 234 -12.39 18.72 10.84
CA ALA A 234 -12.28 18.83 9.38
C ALA A 234 -13.00 17.64 8.73
N ARG A 235 -14.29 17.80 8.40
CA ARG A 235 -14.93 17.00 7.37
C ARG A 235 -14.16 17.32 6.10
N LEU A 236 -13.54 16.34 5.46
CA LEU A 236 -13.14 16.54 4.08
C LEU A 236 -14.44 16.87 3.33
N PRO A 237 -14.56 18.03 2.65
CA PRO A 237 -15.62 18.20 1.69
C PRO A 237 -15.22 17.34 0.49
N LEU A 238 -15.44 16.02 0.58
CA LEU A 238 -15.58 15.13 -0.57
C LEU A 238 -16.95 15.47 -1.15
N PRO A 239 -17.06 16.40 -2.10
CA PRO A 239 -18.36 16.85 -2.57
C PRO A 239 -18.90 15.72 -3.43
N LEU A 240 -20.05 15.16 -3.04
CA LEU A 240 -21.00 14.53 -3.95
C LEU A 240 -20.38 13.54 -4.96
N LEU A 241 -19.81 12.44 -4.46
CA LEU A 241 -19.78 11.24 -5.29
C LEU A 241 -21.23 10.79 -5.51
N PRO A 242 -21.71 10.58 -6.75
CA PRO A 242 -23.00 9.98 -6.97
C PRO A 242 -22.95 8.58 -6.35
N ARG A 243 -23.62 8.40 -5.21
CA ARG A 243 -23.75 7.11 -4.54
C ARG A 243 -24.30 6.12 -5.56
N ALA A 244 -23.57 5.05 -5.86
CA ALA A 244 -24.13 3.97 -6.64
C ALA A 244 -25.34 3.39 -5.88
N PRO A 245 -26.49 3.22 -6.52
CA PRO A 245 -27.62 2.58 -5.87
C PRO A 245 -27.24 1.12 -5.53
N PRO A 246 -27.81 0.58 -4.43
CA PRO A 246 -27.48 -0.77 -3.96
C PRO A 246 -27.74 -1.81 -5.06
N PRO A 247 -27.03 -2.96 -5.04
CA PRO A 247 -27.03 -3.93 -6.14
C PRO A 247 -28.42 -4.48 -6.53
N HIS A 248 -29.42 -4.37 -5.65
CA HIS A 248 -30.80 -4.76 -5.93
C HIS A 248 -31.62 -3.75 -6.75
N GLN A 249 -31.06 -2.57 -7.08
CA GLN A 249 -31.73 -1.52 -7.87
C GLN A 249 -31.08 -1.26 -9.24
N ARG A 250 -30.13 -2.11 -9.66
CA ARG A 250 -29.59 -2.07 -11.03
C ARG A 250 -30.60 -2.69 -11.99
N GLU A 251 -31.64 -1.95 -12.37
CA GLU A 251 -32.45 -2.33 -13.52
C GLU A 251 -31.58 -2.26 -14.78
N ALA A 252 -31.44 -3.40 -15.47
CA ALA A 252 -30.78 -3.46 -16.77
C ALA A 252 -31.53 -2.55 -17.77
N PRO A 253 -30.83 -1.76 -18.61
CA PRO A 253 -31.50 -0.97 -19.62
C PRO A 253 -32.25 -1.90 -20.58
N ARG A 254 -33.58 -1.79 -20.57
CA ARG A 254 -34.45 -2.42 -21.56
C ARG A 254 -34.10 -1.85 -22.93
N LEU A 255 -33.38 -2.62 -23.73
CA LEU A 255 -33.25 -2.41 -25.17
C LEU A 255 -34.64 -2.51 -25.80
N GLN A 256 -35.33 -1.37 -25.95
CA GLN A 256 -36.44 -1.27 -26.89
C GLN A 256 -35.84 -1.26 -28.30
N ALA A 257 -35.85 -2.44 -28.93
CA ALA A 257 -35.59 -2.56 -30.36
C ALA A 257 -36.78 -1.95 -31.12
N ASP A 258 -36.56 -0.75 -31.63
CA ASP A 258 -37.48 -0.05 -32.51
C ASP A 258 -37.64 -0.80 -33.84
N ARG A 259 -38.88 -0.82 -34.33
CA ARG A 259 -39.33 -1.60 -35.48
C ARG A 259 -38.73 -1.04 -36.78
N ARG A 260 -38.04 -1.91 -37.51
CA ARG A 260 -37.56 -1.66 -38.88
C ARG A 260 -38.74 -1.43 -39.84
N GLN A 261 -38.68 -0.36 -40.63
CA GLN A 261 -39.21 -0.34 -42.00
C GLN A 261 -38.04 -0.34 -43.00
N PRO A 262 -38.16 -0.98 -44.17
CA PRO A 262 -37.06 -1.15 -45.12
C PRO A 262 -37.07 -0.08 -46.22
N HIS A 263 -35.91 0.36 -46.67
CA HIS A 263 -35.73 0.88 -48.04
C HIS A 263 -34.48 0.27 -48.71
N PRO A 264 -34.51 0.13 -50.05
CA PRO A 264 -33.65 -0.80 -50.79
C PRO A 264 -32.46 -0.10 -51.47
N GLY A 265 -31.45 -0.90 -51.81
CA GLY A 265 -30.57 -0.63 -52.95
C GLY A 265 -29.20 -0.05 -52.59
N GLY A 266 -28.15 -0.85 -52.82
CA GLY A 266 -26.76 -0.38 -52.81
C GLY A 266 -25.77 -1.53 -52.68
N ALA A 267 -25.11 -1.87 -53.79
CA ALA A 267 -24.25 -3.03 -53.96
C ALA A 267 -23.05 -3.10 -53.01
N ALA A 268 -22.73 -4.32 -52.58
CA ALA A 268 -21.55 -4.65 -51.76
C ALA A 268 -20.33 -4.99 -52.65
N PRO A 269 -19.10 -4.56 -52.29
CA PRO A 269 -17.88 -5.20 -52.74
C PRO A 269 -17.41 -6.29 -51.76
N ARG A 270 -16.98 -7.43 -52.33
CA ARG A 270 -16.48 -8.63 -51.63
C ARG A 270 -15.09 -8.40 -51.02
N PRO A 271 -14.77 -9.05 -49.88
CA PRO A 271 -13.42 -9.04 -49.30
C PRO A 271 -12.51 -10.10 -49.94
N VAL A 272 -11.24 -9.72 -50.13
CA VAL A 272 -10.13 -10.58 -50.59
C VAL A 272 -9.45 -11.25 -49.38
N PRO A 273 -9.12 -12.55 -49.42
CA PRO A 273 -8.48 -13.25 -48.30
C PRO A 273 -6.95 -13.13 -48.36
N VAL A 274 -6.31 -12.76 -47.23
CA VAL A 274 -4.86 -12.83 -47.07
C VAL A 274 -4.47 -14.10 -46.30
N ARG A 275 -3.64 -14.93 -46.94
CA ARG A 275 -3.07 -16.18 -46.41
C ARG A 275 -1.94 -15.92 -45.43
N ARG A 276 -1.88 -16.73 -44.36
CA ARG A 276 -0.73 -16.95 -43.47
C ARG A 276 0.46 -17.57 -44.21
N ARG A 277 1.68 -17.17 -43.83
CA ARG A 277 2.85 -18.07 -43.76
C ARG A 277 3.83 -17.61 -42.67
N ALA A 278 4.39 -18.58 -41.96
CA ALA A 278 5.39 -18.47 -40.90
C ALA A 278 6.83 -18.58 -41.44
N ARG A 279 7.82 -18.02 -40.72
CA ARG A 279 9.11 -18.65 -40.31
C ARG A 279 10.14 -17.63 -39.79
N GLY A 280 10.87 -18.04 -38.74
CA GLY A 280 12.26 -17.67 -38.38
C GLY A 280 12.44 -16.24 -37.85
N GLY A 281 13.01 -15.96 -36.67
CA GLY A 281 14.04 -16.67 -35.93
C GLY A 281 15.39 -16.02 -36.21
N GLU A 282 15.72 -14.94 -35.49
CA GLU A 282 17.11 -14.51 -35.30
C GLU A 282 17.25 -13.55 -34.09
N ARG A 283 18.27 -13.84 -33.28
CA ARG A 283 18.66 -13.16 -32.05
C ARG A 283 19.37 -11.85 -32.39
N LEU A 284 19.00 -10.75 -31.74
CA LEU A 284 19.81 -9.52 -31.72
C LEU A 284 20.87 -9.63 -30.62
N VAL A 285 22.14 -9.67 -31.01
CA VAL A 285 23.31 -9.46 -30.16
C VAL A 285 23.78 -8.02 -30.37
N LEU A 286 23.76 -7.20 -29.33
CA LEU A 286 24.36 -5.86 -29.33
C LEU A 286 25.85 -5.99 -28.97
N VAL A 287 26.71 -5.74 -29.94
CA VAL A 287 28.16 -5.65 -29.79
C VAL A 287 28.53 -4.18 -29.55
N ALA A 288 29.23 -3.91 -28.45
CA ALA A 288 29.85 -2.62 -28.17
C ALA A 288 31.14 -2.47 -28.98
N GLY A 289 31.21 -1.44 -29.84
CA GLY A 289 32.41 -1.07 -30.59
C GLY A 289 33.30 -0.10 -29.80
N ARG A 290 34.59 -0.43 -29.72
CA ARG A 290 35.71 0.41 -29.27
C ARG A 290 36.49 0.95 -30.48
N GLY A 291 37.12 2.12 -30.30
CA GLY A 291 38.18 2.73 -31.13
C GLY A 291 37.82 4.18 -31.45
N GLY A 292 38.47 5.23 -30.93
CA GLY A 292 39.90 5.59 -30.98
C GLY A 292 40.05 6.73 -32.00
N GLU A 293 40.83 7.81 -31.91
CA GLU A 293 41.89 8.34 -31.04
C GLU A 293 42.05 9.87 -31.32
N GLY A 294 42.75 10.58 -30.42
CA GLY A 294 43.51 11.83 -30.68
C GLY A 294 42.86 13.14 -30.19
N GLY A 295 43.50 14.02 -29.41
CA GLY A 295 44.84 14.07 -28.82
C GLY A 295 45.11 15.46 -28.18
N GLY A 296 45.92 15.51 -27.11
CA GLY A 296 46.67 16.68 -26.57
C GLY A 296 45.88 17.74 -25.77
N ALA A 297 46.37 18.33 -24.66
CA ALA A 297 47.69 18.29 -24.02
C ALA A 297 47.66 18.97 -22.61
N ARG A 298 48.65 18.61 -21.76
CA ARG A 298 49.23 19.33 -20.59
C ARG A 298 48.37 19.42 -19.30
N GLY A 299 48.86 19.17 -18.09
CA GLY A 299 50.20 18.80 -17.57
C GLY A 299 50.23 18.91 -16.03
N GLY A 300 51.17 18.21 -15.38
CA GLY A 300 51.53 18.32 -13.94
C GLY A 300 51.10 17.10 -13.11
N ALA A 301 51.93 16.07 -12.86
CA ALA A 301 53.05 15.98 -11.88
C ALA A 301 52.56 16.08 -10.41
N ALA A 302 52.88 15.21 -9.44
CA ALA A 302 53.83 14.10 -9.34
C ALA A 302 53.55 13.25 -8.07
N ALA A 303 54.04 12.00 -8.11
CA ALA A 303 54.61 11.16 -7.02
C ALA A 303 53.78 10.86 -5.75
N GLY A 304 53.78 9.66 -5.17
CA GLY A 304 54.54 8.42 -5.36
C GLY A 304 53.97 7.37 -4.38
N ALA A 305 53.91 6.09 -4.78
CA ALA A 305 54.72 4.98 -4.24
C ALA A 305 54.47 4.65 -2.75
N ALA A 306 54.43 3.41 -2.27
CA ALA A 306 54.40 2.05 -2.81
C ALA A 306 54.32 1.09 -1.60
N GLY A 307 53.85 -0.14 -1.83
CA GLY A 307 54.17 -1.34 -1.05
C GLY A 307 53.34 -1.56 0.23
N GLY A 308 52.89 -2.77 0.58
CA GLY A 308 53.17 -4.11 0.05
C GLY A 308 53.15 -5.12 1.22
N GLY A 309 52.66 -6.34 0.94
CA GLY A 309 52.74 -7.53 1.84
C GLY A 309 51.59 -7.63 2.85
N GLY A 310 50.83 -8.71 2.97
CA GLY A 310 51.14 -10.13 2.73
C GLY A 310 51.11 -10.85 4.08
N GLY A 311 50.25 -11.86 4.25
CA GLY A 311 50.23 -12.68 5.46
C GLY A 311 49.00 -13.58 5.59
N GLU A 312 49.20 -14.86 5.26
CA GLU A 312 48.28 -15.99 5.45
C GLU A 312 47.89 -16.23 6.92
N ALA A 313 46.72 -16.84 7.14
CA ALA A 313 46.56 -17.86 8.19
C ALA A 313 45.35 -18.78 7.89
N ARG A 314 45.65 -20.06 7.63
CA ARG A 314 44.73 -21.19 7.81
C ARG A 314 45.09 -21.92 9.11
N ARG A 315 44.07 -22.56 9.70
CA ARG A 315 44.02 -23.85 10.43
C ARG A 315 43.57 -23.79 11.90
N GLU A 316 42.40 -24.41 12.10
CA GLU A 316 42.03 -25.42 13.11
C GLU A 316 42.87 -25.58 14.38
N ALA A 317 42.19 -25.55 15.54
CA ALA A 317 42.20 -26.65 16.52
C ALA A 317 41.16 -26.42 17.64
N ALA A 318 40.30 -27.41 17.89
CA ALA A 318 39.75 -27.73 19.20
C ALA A 318 40.56 -28.94 19.75
N PRO A 319 40.64 -29.21 21.07
CA PRO A 319 39.53 -29.83 21.82
C PRO A 319 39.38 -29.46 23.33
N HIS A 320 38.20 -29.85 23.86
CA HIS A 320 37.70 -30.16 25.24
C HIS A 320 38.69 -30.50 26.40
N PRO A 321 38.28 -30.72 27.69
CA PRO A 321 36.93 -30.77 28.33
C PRO A 321 36.75 -30.15 29.77
N GLY A 322 35.48 -30.00 30.21
CA GLY A 322 34.96 -30.49 31.50
C GLY A 322 35.08 -29.66 32.80
N ALA A 323 33.94 -29.26 33.41
CA ALA A 323 33.47 -29.76 34.72
C ALA A 323 32.34 -28.90 35.35
N ARG A 324 31.19 -29.56 35.55
CA ARG A 324 30.30 -29.63 36.75
C ARG A 324 29.92 -28.36 37.55
N GLY A 325 28.61 -28.25 37.82
CA GLY A 325 28.07 -27.62 39.03
C GLY A 325 26.58 -27.30 38.93
N ALA A 326 25.73 -28.20 39.44
CA ALA A 326 24.30 -27.97 39.68
C ALA A 326 24.07 -27.81 41.19
N ASP A 327 23.13 -26.94 41.54
CA ASP A 327 22.39 -26.71 42.82
C ASP A 327 22.27 -25.18 43.02
N GLY A 328 21.16 -24.56 43.37
CA GLY A 328 19.92 -25.02 43.97
C GLY A 328 19.50 -23.94 45.00
N GLY A 329 18.23 -23.50 44.95
CA GLY A 329 17.55 -22.94 46.13
C GLY A 329 17.46 -21.41 46.30
N GLY A 330 16.24 -20.91 46.13
CA GLY A 330 15.50 -20.22 47.20
C GLY A 330 15.81 -18.76 47.52
N GLY A 331 14.79 -17.90 47.49
CA GLY A 331 14.85 -16.60 48.15
C GLY A 331 13.80 -15.58 47.74
N GLU A 332 12.56 -15.78 48.17
CA GLU A 332 11.64 -14.65 48.41
C GLU A 332 12.31 -13.61 49.32
N ARG A 333 12.18 -12.32 48.98
CA ARG A 333 11.82 -11.24 49.93
C ARG A 333 11.54 -9.90 49.24
N ARG A 334 10.28 -9.47 49.40
CA ARG A 334 9.77 -8.14 49.83
C ARG A 334 10.56 -6.85 49.48
N ARG A 335 9.79 -5.93 48.86
CA ARG A 335 9.47 -4.54 49.25
C ARG A 335 10.59 -3.68 49.86
N ASP A 336 10.89 -2.54 49.22
CA ASP A 336 10.56 -1.17 49.66
C ASP A 336 11.07 -0.16 48.61
N ARG A 337 10.21 0.66 48.00
CA ARG A 337 10.06 2.12 48.23
C ARG A 337 11.39 2.91 48.25
N LEU A 338 11.65 3.62 47.14
CA LEU A 338 11.66 5.10 47.06
C LEU A 338 11.59 5.54 45.60
#